data_AF-A0A0M2S0T5-F1
#
_entry.id   AF-A0A0M2S0T5-F1
#
_cell.length_a   1.000
_cell.length_b   1.000
_cell.length_c   1.000
_cell.angle_alpha   90.00
_cell.angle_beta   90.00
_cell.angle_gamma   90.00
#
_symmetry.space_group_name_H-M   'P 1'
#
loop_
_entity.id
_entity.type
_entity.pdbx_description
1 polymer ?
#
loop_
_entity_poly.entity_id
_entity_poly.type
_entity_poly.pdbx_seq_one_letter_code
_entity_poly.pdbx_strand_id
1 'polypeptide(L)'
;MATLDVHGRVADRPVMIALGWAPGLRLGIRESSGLIIVDPDPRGVFQVTKEGHVRLPAVVRQWCGLTAGDRVLLAADPKAGRLVLHPPASLDAVVARVHAEAFAGGES
;
A
#
# COMPACT_ATOMS: atom_id res chain seq x y z
N MET A 1 -5.65 3.63 7.54
CA MET A 1 -4.91 2.37 7.85
C MET A 1 -5.83 1.19 7.58
N ALA A 2 -5.28 0.13 7.01
CA ALA A 2 -5.96 -1.14 6.81
C ALA A 2 -5.24 -2.22 7.61
N THR A 3 -6.02 -3.13 8.20
CA THR A 3 -5.47 -4.31 8.85
C THR A 3 -5.32 -5.39 7.79
N LEU A 4 -4.13 -5.94 7.68
CA LEU A 4 -3.90 -7.08 6.81
C LEU A 4 -4.61 -8.30 7.41
N ASP A 5 -5.64 -8.80 6.73
CA ASP A 5 -6.31 -10.01 7.19
C ASP A 5 -5.44 -11.27 6.97
N VAL A 6 -5.83 -12.40 7.57
CA VAL A 6 -5.12 -13.68 7.42
C VAL A 6 -5.02 -14.13 5.95
N HIS A 7 -5.95 -13.67 5.11
CA HIS A 7 -5.99 -13.94 3.69
C HIS A 7 -5.12 -12.98 2.87
N GLY A 8 -4.53 -11.93 3.46
CA GLY A 8 -3.76 -10.90 2.78
C GLY A 8 -4.60 -9.82 2.10
N ARG A 9 -5.90 -9.69 2.41
CA ARG A 9 -6.73 -8.59 1.92
C ARG A 9 -6.21 -7.29 2.53
N VAL A 10 -5.99 -6.30 1.67
CA VAL A 10 -5.36 -5.05 2.09
C VAL A 10 -6.14 -3.81 1.69
N ALA A 11 -6.86 -3.84 0.56
CA ALA A 11 -7.49 -2.64 0.01
C ALA A 11 -9.00 -2.85 -0.15
N ASP A 12 -9.77 -1.94 0.40
CA ASP A 12 -11.23 -1.95 0.37
C ASP A 12 -11.82 -1.26 -0.86
N ARG A 13 -13.07 -1.59 -1.14
CA ARG A 13 -13.88 -1.06 -2.26
C ARG A 13 -13.82 0.47 -2.44
N PRO A 14 -13.92 1.33 -1.40
CA PRO A 14 -13.76 2.78 -1.54
C PRO A 14 -12.40 3.21 -2.12
N VAL A 15 -11.30 2.54 -1.77
CA VAL A 15 -9.96 2.85 -2.30
C VAL A 15 -9.89 2.54 -3.80
N MET A 16 -10.50 1.43 -4.22
CA MET A 16 -10.56 1.06 -5.63
C MET A 16 -11.41 2.05 -6.44
N ILE A 17 -12.54 2.50 -5.89
CA ILE A 17 -13.39 3.52 -6.52
C ILE A 17 -12.63 4.83 -6.68
N ALA A 18 -11.92 5.28 -5.64
CA ALA A 18 -11.12 6.51 -5.70
C ALA A 18 -9.99 6.44 -6.75
N LEU A 19 -9.45 5.25 -7.00
CA LEU A 19 -8.43 4.99 -8.02
C LEU A 19 -9.00 4.71 -9.42
N GLY A 20 -10.33 4.57 -9.56
CA GLY A 20 -10.96 4.15 -10.81
C GLY A 20 -10.63 2.71 -11.21
N TRP A 21 -10.18 1.88 -10.27
CA TRP A 21 -9.77 0.51 -10.54
C TRP A 21 -10.98 -0.43 -10.61
N ALA A 22 -11.18 -1.05 -11.77
CA ALA A 22 -12.26 -2.01 -12.00
C ALA A 22 -11.84 -3.47 -11.73
N PRO A 23 -12.78 -4.36 -11.39
CA PRO A 23 -12.50 -5.79 -11.29
C PRO A 23 -11.86 -6.35 -12.57
N GLY A 24 -10.84 -7.20 -12.40
CA GLY A 24 -10.08 -7.77 -13.52
C GLY A 24 -8.98 -6.85 -14.08
N LEU A 25 -8.88 -5.60 -13.59
CA LEU A 25 -7.73 -4.75 -13.88
C LEU A 25 -6.46 -5.45 -13.39
N ARG A 26 -5.47 -5.58 -14.29
CA ARG A 26 -4.17 -6.15 -13.97
C ARG A 26 -3.30 -5.13 -13.27
N LEU A 27 -2.62 -5.58 -12.22
CA LEU A 27 -1.81 -4.78 -11.33
C LEU A 27 -0.40 -5.37 -11.25
N GLY A 28 0.58 -4.48 -11.34
CA GLY A 28 1.95 -4.74 -10.96
C GLY A 28 2.11 -4.45 -9.47
N ILE A 29 2.86 -5.29 -8.77
CA ILE A 29 3.26 -5.03 -7.39
C ILE A 29 4.78 -5.06 -7.35
N ARG A 30 5.37 -4.00 -6.79
CA ARG A 30 6.81 -3.92 -6.57
C ARG A 30 7.09 -3.39 -5.17
N GLU A 31 8.20 -3.82 -4.60
CA GLU A 31 8.76 -3.22 -3.39
C GLU A 31 9.79 -2.16 -3.78
N SER A 32 9.81 -1.05 -3.05
CA SER A 32 10.79 0.02 -3.21
C SER A 32 11.03 0.70 -1.87
N SER A 33 12.25 0.59 -1.34
CA SER A 33 12.67 1.24 -0.09
C SER A 33 11.79 0.91 1.13
N GLY A 34 11.34 -0.34 1.22
CA GLY A 34 10.41 -0.85 2.23
C GLY A 34 8.94 -0.51 1.95
N LEU A 35 8.62 0.20 0.88
CA LEU A 35 7.26 0.52 0.47
C LEU A 35 6.78 -0.47 -0.58
N ILE A 36 5.50 -0.83 -0.51
CA ILE A 36 4.89 -1.67 -1.54
C ILE A 36 4.09 -0.75 -2.45
N ILE A 37 4.45 -0.71 -3.72
CA ILE A 37 3.80 0.11 -4.72
C ILE A 37 3.01 -0.80 -5.65
N VAL A 38 1.74 -0.46 -5.85
CA VAL A 38 0.82 -1.15 -6.72
C VAL A 38 0.35 -0.18 -7.80
N ASP A 39 0.49 -0.59 -9.05
CA ASP A 39 0.12 0.22 -10.21
C ASP A 39 -0.56 -0.64 -11.30
N PRO A 40 -1.37 -0.05 -12.19
CA PRO A 40 -1.93 -0.76 -13.33
C PRO A 40 -0.82 -1.22 -14.27
N ASP A 41 -0.70 -2.54 -14.44
CA ASP A 41 0.27 -3.13 -15.35
C ASP A 41 -0.43 -4.17 -16.22
N PRO A 42 -0.48 -4.01 -17.55
CA PRO A 42 -1.02 -5.01 -18.47
C PRO A 42 -0.33 -6.39 -18.35
N ARG A 43 0.93 -6.40 -17.91
CA ARG A 43 1.75 -7.60 -17.68
C ARG A 43 1.69 -8.08 -16.22
N GLY A 44 0.98 -7.34 -15.37
CA GLY A 44 0.78 -7.67 -13.98
C GLY A 44 0.09 -9.01 -13.82
N VAL A 45 0.66 -9.84 -12.95
CA VAL A 45 0.08 -11.15 -12.59
C VAL A 45 -1.01 -11.02 -11.54
N PHE A 46 -1.14 -9.85 -10.91
CA PHE A 46 -2.16 -9.57 -9.91
C PHE A 46 -3.36 -8.91 -10.56
N GLN A 47 -4.54 -9.15 -9.99
CA GLN A 47 -5.78 -8.57 -10.49
C GLN A 47 -6.64 -8.06 -9.34
N VAL A 48 -7.37 -6.98 -9.59
CA VAL A 48 -8.46 -6.56 -8.71
C VAL A 48 -9.50 -7.68 -8.71
N THR A 49 -9.84 -8.16 -7.51
CA THR A 49 -10.80 -9.25 -7.37
C THR A 49 -12.20 -8.81 -7.82
N LYS A 50 -13.08 -9.79 -8.10
CA LYS A 50 -14.48 -9.51 -8.45
C LYS A 50 -15.24 -8.71 -7.38
N GLU A 51 -14.82 -8.86 -6.13
CA GLU A 51 -15.40 -8.14 -4.98
C GLU A 51 -14.89 -6.68 -4.86
N GLY A 52 -13.92 -6.27 -5.70
CA GLY A 52 -13.38 -4.90 -5.69
C GLY A 52 -12.38 -4.67 -4.56
N HIS A 53 -11.59 -5.68 -4.20
CA HIS A 53 -10.46 -5.56 -3.28
C HIS A 53 -9.17 -6.05 -3.89
N VAL A 54 -8.03 -5.61 -3.33
CA VAL A 54 -6.69 -6.11 -3.68
C VAL A 54 -6.21 -7.06 -2.59
N ARG A 55 -5.76 -8.23 -3.03
CA ARG A 55 -5.16 -9.25 -2.17
C ARG A 55 -3.65 -9.23 -2.34
N LEU A 56 -2.93 -9.00 -1.24
CA LEU A 56 -1.49 -9.20 -1.21
C LEU A 56 -1.16 -10.69 -1.19
N PRO A 57 -0.33 -11.15 -2.12
CA PRO A 57 0.21 -12.50 -2.08
C PRO A 57 1.16 -12.68 -0.88
N ALA A 58 1.39 -13.94 -0.49
CA ALA A 58 2.34 -14.29 0.55
C ALA A 58 3.76 -13.72 0.30
N VAL A 59 4.24 -13.77 -0.95
CA VAL A 59 5.58 -13.28 -1.30
C VAL A 59 5.75 -11.78 -1.04
N VAL A 60 4.72 -10.97 -1.34
CA VAL A 60 4.77 -9.52 -1.12
C VAL A 60 4.74 -9.20 0.37
N ARG A 61 4.01 -10.00 1.17
CA ARG A 61 4.02 -9.86 2.64
C ARG A 61 5.40 -10.13 3.21
N GLN A 62 6.10 -11.14 2.69
CA GLN A 62 7.46 -11.50 3.13
C GLN A 62 8.49 -10.41 2.82
N TRP A 63 8.36 -9.67 1.72
CA TRP A 63 9.30 -8.59 1.38
C TRP A 63 9.40 -7.52 2.47
N CYS A 64 8.30 -7.25 3.17
CA CYS A 64 8.24 -6.24 4.24
C CYS A 64 8.05 -6.85 5.63
N GLY A 65 8.17 -8.18 5.79
CA GLY A 65 7.95 -8.87 7.06
C GLY A 65 6.53 -8.75 7.62
N LEU A 66 5.52 -8.51 6.76
CA LEU A 66 4.14 -8.32 7.19
C LEU A 66 3.49 -9.64 7.62
N THR A 67 2.89 -9.62 8.81
CA THR A 67 2.11 -10.71 9.39
C THR A 67 0.62 -10.37 9.43
N ALA A 68 -0.22 -11.40 9.54
CA ALA A 68 -1.66 -11.19 9.68
C ALA A 68 -1.94 -10.41 10.98
N GLY A 69 -2.76 -9.36 10.89
CA GLY A 69 -3.00 -8.43 12.00
C GLY A 69 -2.15 -7.16 11.96
N ASP A 70 -1.09 -7.12 11.13
CA ASP A 70 -0.34 -5.88 10.94
C ASP A 70 -1.21 -4.79 10.30
N ARG A 71 -1.04 -3.56 10.81
CA ARG A 71 -1.71 -2.38 10.28
C ARG A 71 -0.79 -1.69 9.29
N VAL A 72 -1.22 -1.64 8.04
CA VAL A 72 -0.53 -0.93 6.97
C VAL A 72 -1.27 0.35 6.63
N LEU A 73 -0.53 1.42 6.35
CA LEU A 73 -1.13 2.64 5.84
C LEU A 73 -1.27 2.52 4.31
N LEU A 74 -2.48 2.74 3.82
CA LEU A 74 -2.76 2.80 2.39
C LEU A 74 -2.80 4.27 1.97
N ALA A 75 -2.02 4.61 0.96
CA ALA A 75 -2.04 5.90 0.30
C ALA A 75 -2.43 5.69 -1.17
N ALA A 76 -3.67 6.04 -1.49
CA ALA A 76 -4.12 6.11 -2.88
C ALA A 76 -3.65 7.41 -3.50
N ASP A 77 -3.08 7.32 -4.70
CA ASP A 77 -2.69 8.45 -5.53
C ASP A 77 -3.49 8.39 -6.84
N PRO A 78 -4.69 9.00 -6.88
CA PRO A 78 -5.54 9.00 -8.08
C PRO A 78 -4.91 9.69 -9.27
N LYS A 79 -4.00 10.66 -9.05
CA LYS A 79 -3.35 11.40 -10.14
C LYS A 79 -2.36 10.53 -10.89
N ALA A 80 -1.60 9.72 -10.17
CA ALA A 80 -0.70 8.74 -10.76
C ALA A 80 -1.35 7.36 -10.98
N GLY A 81 -2.61 7.19 -10.57
CA GLY A 81 -3.36 5.94 -10.68
C GLY A 81 -2.74 4.78 -9.91
N ARG A 82 -2.05 5.04 -8.79
CA ARG A 82 -1.28 4.05 -8.03
C ARG A 82 -1.71 3.97 -6.57
N LEU A 83 -1.48 2.83 -5.95
CA LEU A 83 -1.67 2.58 -4.53
C LEU A 83 -0.32 2.32 -3.88
N VAL A 84 0.02 3.07 -2.84
CA VAL A 84 1.22 2.86 -2.05
C VAL A 84 0.81 2.31 -0.69
N LEU A 85 1.46 1.24 -0.26
CA LEU A 85 1.31 0.69 1.07
C LEU A 85 2.58 1.00 1.87
N HIS A 86 2.38 1.55 3.05
CA HIS A 86 3.43 1.84 4.02
C HIS A 86 3.31 0.83 5.18
N PRO A 87 4.21 -0.15 5.25
CA PRO A 87 4.38 -0.98 6.45
C PRO A 87 4.67 -0.13 7.68
N PRO A 88 4.37 -0.63 8.89
CA PRO A 88 4.61 0.11 10.12
C PRO A 88 6.08 0.56 10.28
N ALA A 89 7.05 -0.28 9.90
CA ALA A 89 8.47 0.07 9.93
C ALA A 89 8.82 1.25 9.00
N SER A 90 8.30 1.26 7.77
CA SER A 90 8.53 2.37 6.84
C SER A 90 7.76 3.63 7.25
N LEU A 91 6.57 3.46 7.85
CA LEU A 91 5.80 4.57 8.37
C LEU A 91 6.53 5.25 9.53
N ASP A 92 7.12 4.47 10.44
CA ASP A 92 7.91 4.98 11.56
C ASP A 92 9.10 5.83 11.09
N ALA A 93 9.82 5.37 10.07
CA ALA A 93 10.92 6.13 9.47
C ALA A 93 10.47 7.46 8.83
N VAL A 94 9.33 7.46 8.12
CA VAL A 94 8.76 8.68 7.53
C VAL A 94 8.31 9.65 8.62
N VAL A 95 7.62 9.14 9.64
CA VAL A 95 7.14 9.94 10.77
C VAL A 95 8.30 10.54 11.55
N ALA A 96 9.33 9.75 11.87
CA ALA A 96 10.54 10.22 12.56
C ALA A 96 11.24 11.34 11.77
N ARG A 97 11.34 11.21 10.44
CA ARG A 97 11.90 12.25 9.58
C ARG A 97 11.07 13.53 9.62
N VAL A 98 9.74 13.43 9.44
CA VAL A 98 8.83 14.58 9.47
C VAL A 98 8.89 15.28 10.83
N HIS A 99 8.98 14.53 11.92
CA HIS A 99 9.17 15.08 13.26
C HIS A 99 10.50 15.81 13.38
N ALA A 100 11.61 15.23 12.91
CA ALA A 100 12.90 15.91 12.94
C ALA A 100 12.89 17.23 12.14
N GLU A 101 12.28 17.25 10.96
CA GLU A 101 12.12 18.45 10.13
C GLU A 101 11.22 19.50 10.81
N ALA A 102 10.13 19.07 11.45
CA ALA A 102 9.19 19.96 12.14
C ALA A 102 9.78 20.55 13.43
N PHE A 103 10.54 19.76 14.20
CA PHE A 103 11.18 20.22 15.44
C PHE A 103 12.44 21.06 15.18
N ALA A 104 13.14 20.81 14.07
CA ALA A 104 14.26 21.67 13.65
C ALA A 104 13.80 23.09 13.23
N GLY A 105 12.53 23.27 12.87
CA GLY A 105 11.95 24.58 12.55
C GLY A 105 11.53 25.42 13.75
N GLY A 106 11.75 24.95 14.98
CA GLY A 106 11.36 25.65 16.22
C GLY A 106 12.44 26.53 16.86
N GLU A 107 13.64 26.58 16.30
CA GLU A 107 14.75 27.42 16.78
C GLU A 107 15.00 28.56 15.79
N SER A 108 14.25 29.66 15.92
CA SER A 108 14.58 30.95 15.29
C SER A 108 14.00 32.09 16.11
#